data_AF-A0A2V8UPJ4-F1
#
_entry.id   AF-A0A2V8UPJ4-F1
#
_cell.length_a   1.000
_cell.length_b   1.000
_cell.length_c   1.000
_cell.angle_alpha   90.00
_cell.angle_beta   90.00
_cell.angle_gamma   90.00
#
_symmetry.space_group_name_H-M   'P 1'
#
loop_
_entity.id
_entity.type
_entity.pdbx_description
1 polymer ?
#
loop_
_entity_poly.entity_id
_entity_poly.type
_entity_poly.pdbx_seq_one_letter_code
_entity_poly.pdbx_strand_id
1 'polypeptide(L)' 'MKDTEGRKMITYRVIWRIDIQAESAVAAAELARDVQRDPESIASLFEVIECPSPGRQTDYSTPRIAVDLRETAVGH' A
#
# COMPACT_ATOMS: atom_id res chain seq x y z
N MET A 1 34.93 17.30 18.14
CA MET A 1 33.81 16.33 18.30
C MET A 1 32.60 17.08 17.80
N LYS A 2 32.05 16.73 16.61
CA LYS A 2 30.90 17.43 16.05
C LYS A 2 29.63 16.77 16.57
N ASP A 3 28.78 17.60 17.11
CA ASP A 3 27.47 17.33 17.66
C ASP A 3 26.70 16.39 16.72
N THR A 4 26.36 15.21 17.22
CA THR A 4 25.48 14.28 16.51
C THR A 4 24.08 14.88 16.57
N GLU A 5 23.80 15.80 15.65
CA GLU A 5 22.49 16.38 15.38
C GLU A 5 21.46 15.26 15.44
N GLY A 6 20.56 15.33 16.44
CA GLY A 6 19.53 14.33 16.64
C GLY A 6 18.76 14.16 15.33
N ARG A 7 18.91 13.00 14.69
CA ARG A 7 18.32 12.74 13.37
C ARG A 7 16.83 13.04 13.45
N LYS A 8 16.39 14.11 12.79
CA LYS A 8 14.97 14.43 12.63
C LYS A 8 14.30 13.19 12.04
N MET A 9 13.42 12.55 12.80
CA MET A 9 12.71 11.37 12.30
C MET A 9 11.76 11.82 11.19
N ILE A 10 11.97 11.28 9.99
CA ILE A 10 11.13 11.51 8.82
C ILE A 10 9.99 10.49 8.88
N THR A 11 8.76 10.95 8.70
CA THR A 11 7.60 10.06 8.61
C THR A 11 7.47 9.57 7.17
N TYR A 12 7.38 8.25 7.00
CA TYR A 12 7.16 7.64 5.69
C TYR A 12 5.77 7.00 5.65
N ARG A 13 5.09 7.15 4.51
CA ARG A 13 3.93 6.34 4.17
C ARG A 13 4.42 5.16 3.33
N VAL A 14 4.11 3.95 3.78
CA VAL A 14 4.47 2.70 3.09
C VAL A 14 3.18 2.07 2.59
N ILE A 15 3.10 1.82 1.29
CA ILE A 15 1.94 1.21 0.64
C ILE A 15 2.39 -0.10 0.01
N TRP A 16 1.66 -1.17 0.30
CA TRP A 16 1.81 -2.47 -0.34
C TRP A 16 0.57 -2.78 -1.18
N ARG A 17 0.78 -3.28 -2.41
CA ARG A 17 -0.30 -3.60 -3.35
C ARG A 17 0.03 -4.90 -4.06
N ILE A 18 -0.98 -5.72 -4.28
CA ILE A 18 -0.89 -6.96 -5.04
C ILE A 18 -2.21 -7.21 -5.74
N ASP A 19 -2.14 -7.79 -6.94
CA ASP A 19 -3.28 -8.32 -7.68
C ASP A 19 -3.26 -9.84 -7.56
N ILE A 20 -4.36 -10.42 -7.05
CA ILE A 20 -4.48 -11.86 -6.79
C ILE A 20 -5.78 -12.38 -7.40
N GLN A 21 -5.71 -13.48 -8.11
CA GLN A 21 -6.89 -14.21 -8.56
C GLN A 21 -7.37 -15.13 -7.43
N ALA A 22 -8.66 -15.02 -7.07
CA ALA A 22 -9.28 -15.85 -6.07
C ALA A 22 -10.77 -16.04 -6.34
N GLU A 23 -11.36 -17.09 -5.79
CA GLU A 23 -12.77 -17.44 -5.98
C GLU A 23 -13.73 -16.49 -5.23
N SER A 24 -13.22 -15.72 -4.27
CA SER A 24 -13.99 -14.72 -3.53
C SER A 24 -13.10 -13.63 -2.93
N ALA A 25 -13.72 -12.52 -2.52
CA ALA A 25 -13.01 -11.42 -1.85
C ALA A 25 -12.36 -11.84 -0.53
N VAL A 26 -12.99 -12.76 0.22
CA VAL A 26 -12.43 -13.29 1.48
C VAL A 26 -11.20 -14.14 1.19
N ALA A 27 -11.27 -15.01 0.18
CA ALA A 27 -10.13 -15.82 -0.25
C ALA A 27 -8.96 -14.95 -0.74
N ALA A 28 -9.23 -13.88 -1.49
CA ALA A 28 -8.20 -12.92 -1.90
C ALA A 28 -7.52 -12.24 -0.71
N ALA A 29 -8.28 -11.87 0.32
CA ALA A 29 -7.75 -11.22 1.52
C ALA A 29 -6.87 -12.17 2.36
N GLU A 30 -7.29 -13.42 2.52
CA GLU A 30 -6.50 -14.44 3.23
C GLU A 30 -5.20 -14.75 2.45
N LEU A 31 -5.28 -14.94 1.14
CA LEU A 31 -4.09 -15.14 0.29
C LEU A 31 -3.12 -13.94 0.36
N ALA A 32 -3.63 -12.71 0.27
CA ALA A 32 -2.80 -11.52 0.40
C ALA A 32 -2.11 -11.44 1.77
N ARG A 33 -2.82 -11.82 2.84
CA ARG A 33 -2.29 -11.85 4.20
C ARG A 33 -1.17 -12.89 4.36
N ASP A 34 -1.32 -14.07 3.77
CA ASP A 34 -0.28 -15.10 3.78
C ASP A 34 0.96 -14.63 3.03
N VAL A 35 0.77 -14.08 1.81
CA VAL A 35 1.86 -13.50 1.00
C VAL A 35 2.58 -12.39 1.76
N GLN A 36 1.88 -11.56 2.53
CA GLN A 36 2.49 -10.48 3.32
C GLN A 36 3.30 -10.97 4.52
N ARG A 37 2.91 -12.11 5.11
CA ARG A 37 3.55 -12.66 6.32
C ARG A 37 4.73 -13.55 6.02
N ASP A 38 4.79 -14.09 4.81
CA ASP A 38 5.88 -14.92 4.37
C ASP A 38 7.16 -14.08 4.15
N PRO A 39 8.27 -14.38 4.85
CA PRO A 39 9.49 -13.59 4.76
C PRO A 39 10.26 -13.80 3.45
N GLU A 40 9.94 -14.82 2.66
CA GLU A 40 10.58 -15.13 1.37
C GLU A 40 9.75 -14.63 0.18
N SER A 41 8.61 -13.98 0.46
CA SER A 41 7.61 -13.59 -0.54
C SER A 41 7.93 -12.28 -1.27
N ILE A 42 7.30 -12.15 -2.44
CA ILE A 42 7.27 -10.94 -3.28
C ILE A 42 6.58 -9.75 -2.61
N ALA A 43 6.04 -9.91 -1.40
CA ALA A 43 5.54 -8.81 -0.58
C ALA A 43 6.60 -7.74 -0.26
N SER A 44 7.85 -7.98 -0.65
CA SER A 44 8.98 -7.06 -0.51
C SER A 44 8.90 -5.78 -1.36
N LEU A 45 7.98 -5.67 -2.34
CA LEU A 45 7.83 -4.46 -3.15
C LEU A 45 6.88 -3.45 -2.48
N PHE A 46 7.41 -2.32 -2.06
CA PHE A 46 6.65 -1.24 -1.42
C PHE A 46 6.81 0.07 -2.17
N GLU A 47 5.71 0.83 -2.26
CA GLU A 47 5.79 2.25 -2.56
C GLU A 47 6.04 3.01 -1.25
N VAL A 48 7.16 3.72 -1.17
CA VAL A 48 7.58 4.48 0.01
C VAL A 48 7.57 5.97 -0.31
N ILE A 49 6.74 6.72 0.40
CA ILE A 49 6.53 8.14 0.17
C ILE A 49 6.95 8.90 1.42
N GLU A 50 7.88 9.85 1.28
CA GLU A 50 8.22 10.80 2.34
C GLU A 50 7.03 11.70 2.64
N CYS A 51 6.54 11.66 3.87
CA CYS A 51 5.48 12.55 4.30
C CYS A 51 6.13 13.82 4.86
N PRO A 52 5.89 15.00 4.26
CA PRO A 52 6.34 16.24 4.86
C PRO A 52 5.70 16.35 6.25
N SER A 53 6.55 16.66 7.25
CA SER A 53 6.21 16.73 8.67
C SER A 53 4.83 17.36 8.97
N PRO A 54 4.13 16.94 10.05
CA PRO A 54 2.68 17.09 10.30
C PRO A 54 2.11 18.52 10.42
N GLY A 55 2.83 19.56 10.00
CA GLY A 55 2.33 20.94 9.93
C GLY A 55 1.27 21.17 8.84
N ARG A 56 0.99 20.17 8.00
CA ARG A 56 -0.12 20.22 7.04
C ARG A 56 -0.92 18.94 7.20
N GLN A 57 -2.03 19.03 7.92
CA GLN A 57 -3.10 18.04 7.89
C GLN A 57 -3.57 17.93 6.44
N THR A 58 -2.95 17.03 5.67
CA THR A 58 -3.42 16.72 4.33
C THR A 58 -4.56 15.74 4.49
N ASP A 59 -5.73 16.21 4.11
CA ASP A 59 -6.99 15.51 4.05
C ASP A 59 -6.83 14.03 3.72
N TYR A 60 -7.60 13.20 4.41
CA TYR A 60 -7.83 11.79 4.12
C TYR A 60 -8.58 11.62 2.78
N SER A 61 -8.10 12.23 1.69
CA SER A 61 -8.44 11.78 0.35
C SER A 61 -7.89 10.37 0.23
N THR A 62 -8.76 9.42 0.57
CA THR A 62 -8.76 8.05 0.08
C THR A 62 -8.06 8.03 -1.26
N PRO A 63 -7.00 7.20 -1.47
CA PRO A 63 -6.55 7.00 -2.83
C PRO A 63 -7.80 6.62 -3.60
N ARG A 64 -8.16 7.42 -4.62
CA ARG A 64 -9.12 6.99 -5.62
C ARG A 64 -8.46 5.80 -6.29
N ILE A 65 -8.60 4.63 -5.68
CA ILE A 65 -8.57 3.37 -6.38
C ILE A 65 -9.72 3.57 -7.36
N ALA A 66 -9.37 4.03 -8.56
CA ALA A 66 -10.23 3.89 -9.71
C ALA A 66 -10.37 2.37 -9.86
N VAL A 67 -11.39 1.82 -9.19
CA VAL A 67 -12.00 0.58 -9.64
C VAL A 67 -12.50 0.90 -11.03
N ASP A 68 -11.70 0.55 -12.03
CA ASP A 68 -12.17 0.44 -13.41
C ASP A 68 -13.20 -0.69 -13.39
N LEU A 69 -14.44 -0.34 -13.06
CA LEU A 69 -15.60 -1.14 -13.36
C LEU A 69 -15.78 -1.08 -14.88
N ARG A 70 -14.90 -1.75 -15.62
CA ARG A 70 -15.25 -2.20 -16.97
C ARG A 70 -16.32 -3.26 -16.78
N GLU A 71 -17.55 -2.77 -16.82
CA GLU A 71 -18.77 -3.53 -17.00
C GLU A 71 -18.49 -4.69 -17.95
N THR A 72 -18.67 -5.90 -17.43
CA THR A 72 -18.84 -7.11 -18.21
C THR A 72 -20.06 -6.93 -19.11
N ALA A 73 -19.85 -6.41 -20.31
CA ALA A 73 -20.76 -6.65 -21.42
C ALA A 73 -20.41 -8.02 -22.01
N VAL A 74 -21.07 -9.03 -21.45
CA VAL A 74 -21.28 -10.34 -22.05
C VAL A 74 -21.82 -10.12 -23.48
N GLY A 75 -21.24 -10.81 -24.45
CA GLY A 75 -21.55 -10.61 -25.87
C GLY A 75 -22.95 -11.04 -26.29
N HIS A 76 -23.28 -10.67 -27.52
CA HIS A 76 -23.88 -11.55 -28.51
C HIS A 76 -23.54 -11.08 -29.93
#